data_AF-A0A7G8ZJL3-F1
#
_entry.id   AF-A0A7G8ZJL3-F1
#
_cell.length_a   1.000
_cell.length_b   1.000
_cell.length_c   1.000
_cell.angle_alpha   90.00
_cell.angle_beta   90.00
_cell.angle_gamma   90.00
#
_symmetry.space_group_name_H-M   'P 1'
#
loop_
_entity.id
_entity.type
_entity.pdbx_description
1 polymer ?
#
loop_
_entity_poly.entity_id
_entity_poly.type
_entity_poly.pdbx_seq_one_letter_code
_entity_poly.pdbx_strand_id
1 'polypeptide(L)'
;MNPLAIVTPTQRAAPMAFLIGLIILAVLDGAKTWYGLSLIGADGGGEGFGRISLGLSVLMLVFVSFLFINRRRDAGEGVMLFLLPVILAAVISLIGAGIMVAVASFGMMGEYAESVGRDLQTVAQDPAFQAEFQAWIEERPEMALGMVQPAAWAGFAAFWGTTFLFGLWFMSMKSEDEAENA
;
A
#
# COMPACT_ATOMS: atom_id res chain seq x y z
N MET A 1 3.84 -1.32 -27.26
CA MET A 1 4.34 -0.84 -25.96
C MET A 1 5.76 -1.33 -25.79
N ASN A 2 6.72 -0.45 -25.48
CA ASN A 2 8.07 -0.89 -25.12
C ASN A 2 8.04 -1.39 -23.67
N PRO A 3 8.23 -2.69 -23.39
CA PRO A 3 8.19 -3.22 -22.01
C PRO A 3 9.26 -2.59 -21.11
N LEU A 4 10.31 -2.01 -21.70
CA LEU A 4 11.35 -1.27 -20.98
C LEU A 4 10.79 -0.04 -20.24
N ALA A 5 9.62 0.48 -20.60
CA ALA A 5 8.98 1.60 -19.90
C ALA A 5 8.54 1.27 -18.47
N ILE A 6 8.41 -0.02 -18.10
CA ILE A 6 8.13 -0.41 -16.72
C ILE A 6 9.42 -0.41 -15.88
N VAL A 7 10.53 -0.83 -16.48
CA VAL A 7 11.79 -1.13 -15.79
C VAL A 7 12.87 -0.05 -15.93
N THR A 8 12.66 0.94 -16.79
CA THR A 8 13.60 2.06 -16.99
C THR A 8 12.86 3.39 -17.07
N PRO A 9 13.36 4.47 -16.44
CA PRO A 9 12.70 5.77 -16.46
C PRO A 9 13.03 6.59 -17.72
N THR A 10 13.62 6.02 -18.77
CA THR A 10 14.15 6.75 -19.94
C THR A 10 13.24 6.71 -21.18
N GLN A 11 12.07 6.10 -21.08
CA GLN A 11 11.20 5.85 -22.22
C GLN A 11 10.01 6.82 -22.22
N ARG A 12 9.49 7.17 -23.40
CA ARG A 12 8.15 7.77 -23.50
C ARG A 12 7.10 6.68 -23.30
N ALA A 13 6.05 6.97 -22.51
CA ALA A 13 4.96 6.04 -22.26
C ALA A 13 3.61 6.64 -22.68
N ALA A 14 3.08 6.16 -23.80
CA ALA A 14 1.73 6.49 -24.24
C ALA A 14 0.68 6.16 -23.16
N PRO A 15 -0.46 6.88 -23.08
CA PRO A 15 -1.44 6.74 -21.99
C PRO A 15 -1.87 5.28 -21.72
N MET A 16 -2.18 4.52 -22.77
CA MET A 16 -2.58 3.12 -22.63
C MET A 16 -1.45 2.21 -22.14
N ALA A 17 -0.22 2.47 -22.57
CA ALA A 17 0.95 1.72 -22.12
C ALA A 17 1.23 1.97 -20.63
N PHE A 18 1.10 3.22 -20.20
CA PHE A 18 1.19 3.62 -18.81
C PHE A 18 0.14 2.92 -17.94
N LEU A 19 -1.14 2.94 -18.36
CA LEU A 19 -2.23 2.28 -17.62
C LEU A 19 -2.03 0.76 -17.52
N ILE A 20 -1.66 0.11 -18.64
CA ILE A 20 -1.36 -1.33 -18.64
C ILE A 20 -0.20 -1.63 -17.68
N GLY A 21 0.84 -0.79 -17.66
CA GLY A 21 1.94 -0.90 -16.71
C GLY A 21 1.48 -0.86 -15.26
N LEU A 22 0.59 0.08 -14.92
CA LEU A 22 0.01 0.17 -13.57
C LEU A 22 -0.80 -1.09 -13.21
N ILE A 23 -1.62 -1.59 -14.14
CA ILE A 23 -2.41 -2.81 -13.91
C ILE A 23 -1.51 -4.02 -13.66
N ILE A 24 -0.46 -4.19 -14.46
CA ILE A 24 0.49 -5.31 -14.30
C ILE A 24 1.16 -5.22 -12.92
N LEU A 25 1.64 -4.05 -12.52
CA LEU A 25 2.26 -3.85 -11.22
C LEU A 25 1.26 -4.08 -10.08
N ALA A 26 0.01 -3.66 -10.22
CA ALA A 26 -1.04 -3.90 -9.23
C ALA A 26 -1.35 -5.38 -9.04
N VAL A 27 -1.39 -6.15 -10.13
CA VAL A 27 -1.59 -7.60 -10.07
C VAL A 27 -0.40 -8.28 -9.38
N LEU A 28 0.83 -7.89 -9.72
CA LEU A 28 2.03 -8.43 -9.07
C LEU A 28 2.07 -8.11 -7.57
N ASP A 29 1.68 -6.89 -7.20
CA ASP A 29 1.61 -6.45 -5.80
C ASP A 29 0.47 -7.13 -5.03
N GLY A 30 -0.65 -7.40 -5.70
CA GLY A 30 -1.76 -8.17 -5.14
C GLY A 30 -1.35 -9.63 -4.89
N ALA A 31 -0.63 -10.24 -5.83
CA ALA A 31 -0.05 -11.57 -5.64
C ALA A 31 0.95 -11.58 -4.48
N LYS A 32 1.86 -10.59 -4.41
CA LYS A 32 2.79 -10.37 -3.29
C LYS A 32 2.03 -10.35 -1.95
N THR A 33 0.98 -9.53 -1.86
CA THR A 33 0.14 -9.35 -0.67
C THR A 33 -0.62 -10.62 -0.30
N TRP A 34 -1.11 -11.37 -1.30
CA TRP A 34 -1.76 -12.67 -1.09
C TRP A 34 -0.83 -13.68 -0.42
N TYR A 35 0.46 -13.68 -0.78
CA TYR A 35 1.50 -14.52 -0.15
C TYR A 35 2.00 -14.01 1.21
N GLY A 36 1.36 -12.98 1.79
CA GLY A 36 1.76 -12.40 3.07
C GLY A 36 3.02 -11.53 3.00
N LEU A 37 3.56 -11.31 1.80
CA LEU A 37 4.64 -10.37 1.57
C LEU A 37 4.02 -8.98 1.44
N SER A 38 3.83 -8.29 2.55
CA SER A 38 3.34 -6.90 2.58
C SER A 38 4.24 -6.01 3.43
N LEU A 39 4.05 -4.69 3.35
CA LEU A 39 4.81 -3.72 4.15
C LEU A 39 4.65 -3.92 5.66
N ILE A 40 3.61 -4.66 6.08
CA ILE A 40 3.17 -4.84 7.47
C ILE A 40 3.45 -6.26 7.97
N GLY A 41 3.57 -7.24 7.06
CA GLY A 41 3.76 -8.66 7.38
C GLY A 41 5.18 -9.07 7.76
N ALA A 42 5.99 -8.17 8.30
CA ALA A 42 7.41 -8.43 8.56
C ALA A 42 7.67 -9.56 9.57
N ASP A 43 6.72 -9.84 10.46
CA ASP A 43 6.93 -10.73 11.62
C ASP A 43 6.49 -12.18 11.39
N GLY A 44 5.75 -12.49 10.33
CA GLY A 44 5.18 -13.82 10.08
C GLY A 44 6.16 -14.87 9.53
N GLY A 45 7.39 -14.50 9.16
CA GLY A 45 8.34 -15.40 8.49
C GLY A 45 9.79 -15.35 9.00
N GLY A 46 10.05 -14.67 10.12
CA GLY A 46 11.37 -14.45 10.70
C GLY A 46 12.15 -13.27 10.10
N GLU A 47 13.31 -12.93 10.68
CA GLU A 47 14.10 -11.72 10.34
C GLU A 47 14.47 -11.59 8.85
N GLY A 48 14.56 -12.71 8.12
CA GLY A 48 14.83 -12.72 6.69
C GLY A 48 13.62 -12.35 5.82
N PHE A 49 12.42 -12.70 6.25
CA PHE A 49 11.20 -12.55 5.45
C PHE A 49 10.74 -11.09 5.39
N GLY A 50 10.85 -10.36 6.51
CA GLY A 50 10.56 -8.93 6.56
C GLY A 50 11.43 -8.09 5.62
N ARG A 51 12.73 -8.42 5.50
CA ARG A 51 13.65 -7.71 4.58
C ARG A 51 13.30 -7.93 3.11
N ILE A 52 12.91 -9.16 2.75
CA ILE A 52 12.47 -9.48 1.38
C ILE A 52 11.18 -8.72 1.06
N SER A 53 10.20 -8.73 1.97
CA SER A 53 8.94 -8.00 1.77
C SER A 53 9.14 -6.49 1.60
N LEU A 54 10.01 -5.90 2.44
CA LEU A 54 10.38 -4.49 2.32
C LEU A 54 11.07 -4.21 0.98
N GLY A 55 12.03 -5.05 0.59
CA GLY A 55 12.76 -4.92 -0.68
C GLY A 55 11.82 -4.96 -1.89
N LEU A 56 10.88 -5.91 -1.92
CA LEU A 56 9.87 -6.02 -2.98
C LEU A 56 8.93 -4.82 -3.00
N SER A 57 8.56 -4.28 -1.84
CA SER A 57 7.70 -3.11 -1.75
C SER A 57 8.41 -1.84 -2.21
N VAL A 58 9.68 -1.65 -1.84
CA VAL A 58 10.52 -0.55 -2.35
C VAL A 58 10.69 -0.68 -3.86
N LEU A 59 10.95 -1.88 -4.37
CA LEU A 59 11.06 -2.13 -5.80
C LEU A 59 9.76 -1.78 -6.55
N MET A 60 8.60 -2.08 -5.95
CA MET A 60 7.30 -1.69 -6.48
C MET A 60 7.17 -0.17 -6.59
N LEU A 61 7.54 0.57 -5.53
CA LEU A 61 7.53 2.04 -5.55
C LEU A 61 8.44 2.61 -6.65
N VAL A 62 9.60 1.98 -6.88
CA VAL A 62 10.52 2.35 -7.95
C VAL A 62 9.90 2.13 -9.34
N PHE A 63 9.27 0.99 -9.60
CA PHE A 63 8.63 0.75 -10.90
C PHE A 63 7.41 1.63 -11.16
N VAL A 64 6.59 1.87 -10.13
CA VAL A 64 5.49 2.85 -10.22
C VAL A 64 6.06 4.24 -10.54
N SER A 65 7.16 4.63 -9.87
CA SER A 65 7.85 5.90 -10.15
C SER A 65 8.32 5.99 -11.60
N PHE A 66 8.90 4.93 -12.16
CA PHE A 66 9.35 4.91 -13.56
C PHE A 66 8.21 5.14 -14.53
N LEU A 67 7.04 4.55 -14.29
CA LEU A 67 5.85 4.77 -15.11
C LEU A 67 5.40 6.24 -15.08
N PHE A 68 5.32 6.86 -13.90
CA PHE A 68 4.95 8.28 -13.78
C PHE A 68 6.01 9.21 -14.43
N ILE A 69 7.30 8.92 -14.29
CA ILE A 69 8.38 9.67 -14.95
C ILE A 69 8.23 9.58 -16.47
N ASN A 70 8.09 8.36 -17.00
CA ASN A 70 7.98 8.10 -18.42
C ASN A 70 6.75 8.78 -19.04
N ARG A 71 5.65 8.82 -18.30
CA ARG A 71 4.43 9.50 -18.74
C ARG A 71 4.57 11.02 -18.73
N ARG A 72 5.24 11.62 -17.73
CA ARG A 72 5.52 13.08 -17.75
C ARG A 72 6.46 13.47 -18.87
N ARG A 73 7.47 12.65 -19.15
CA ARG A 73 8.39 12.86 -20.27
C ARG A 73 7.68 12.84 -21.61
N ASP A 74 6.70 11.96 -21.77
CA ASP A 74 5.84 11.91 -22.95
C ASP A 74 4.95 13.16 -23.09
N ALA A 75 4.54 13.75 -21.97
CA ALA A 75 3.81 15.02 -21.92
C ALA A 75 4.70 16.28 -22.02
N GLY A 76 6.03 16.12 -22.19
CA GLY A 76 6.97 17.26 -22.23
C GLY A 76 7.18 17.98 -20.89
N GLU A 77 6.66 17.44 -19.78
CA GLU A 77 6.77 18.09 -18.48
C GLU A 77 8.03 17.69 -17.70
N GLY A 78 8.53 18.63 -16.87
CA GLY A 78 9.66 18.38 -15.97
C GLY A 78 9.39 17.25 -14.98
N VAL A 79 10.44 16.51 -14.63
CA VAL A 79 10.33 15.28 -13.82
C VAL A 79 9.87 15.57 -12.39
N MET A 80 10.26 16.70 -11.78
CA MET A 80 10.14 17.03 -10.34
C MET A 80 8.84 16.59 -9.62
N LEU A 81 7.67 16.67 -10.26
CA LEU A 81 6.37 16.34 -9.65
C LEU A 81 6.00 14.84 -9.69
N PHE A 82 6.84 13.98 -10.26
CA PHE A 82 6.56 12.54 -10.36
C PHE A 82 6.46 11.83 -9.01
N LEU A 83 7.17 12.34 -7.99
CA LEU A 83 7.20 11.74 -6.66
C LEU A 83 5.90 11.98 -5.89
N LEU A 84 5.16 13.02 -6.21
CA LEU A 84 3.96 13.40 -5.45
C LEU A 84 2.90 12.29 -5.45
N PRO A 85 2.49 11.69 -6.60
CA PRO A 85 1.59 10.54 -6.61
C PRO A 85 2.09 9.35 -5.78
N VAL A 86 3.39 9.07 -5.84
CA VAL A 86 4.00 7.90 -5.19
C VAL A 86 4.05 8.09 -3.68
N ILE A 87 4.50 9.26 -3.22
CA ILE A 87 4.55 9.61 -1.79
C ILE A 87 3.14 9.64 -1.21
N LEU A 88 2.17 10.28 -1.88
CA LEU A 88 0.80 10.34 -1.39
C LEU A 88 0.15 8.96 -1.34
N ALA A 89 0.33 8.13 -2.37
CA ALA A 89 -0.16 6.76 -2.35
C ALA A 89 0.46 5.94 -1.21
N ALA A 90 1.76 6.07 -0.96
CA ALA A 90 2.43 5.39 0.15
C ALA A 90 1.90 5.87 1.52
N VAL A 91 1.72 7.18 1.71
CA VAL A 91 1.15 7.72 2.96
C VAL A 91 -0.27 7.24 3.17
N ILE A 92 -1.13 7.31 2.14
CA ILE A 92 -2.52 6.84 2.21
C ILE A 92 -2.58 5.33 2.44
N SER A 93 -1.64 4.56 1.89
CA SER A 93 -1.49 3.14 2.19
C SER A 93 -1.25 2.86 3.67
N LEU A 94 -0.34 3.61 4.30
CA LEU A 94 -0.04 3.46 5.73
C LEU A 94 -1.24 3.85 6.60
N ILE A 95 -1.98 4.88 6.21
CA ILE A 95 -3.22 5.29 6.89
C ILE A 95 -4.29 4.20 6.77
N GLY A 96 -4.54 3.69 5.56
CA GLY A 96 -5.55 2.65 5.33
C GLY A 96 -5.26 1.38 6.11
N ALA A 97 -4.00 0.97 6.13
CA ALA A 97 -3.51 -0.11 6.97
C ALA A 97 -3.71 0.15 8.47
N GLY A 98 -3.30 1.32 8.96
CA GLY A 98 -3.42 1.69 10.37
C GLY A 98 -4.87 1.73 10.85
N ILE A 99 -5.79 2.21 10.00
CA ILE A 99 -7.24 2.17 10.28
C ILE A 99 -7.70 0.72 10.47
N MET A 100 -7.31 -0.19 9.57
CA MET A 100 -7.73 -1.58 9.67
C MET A 100 -7.12 -2.29 10.89
N VAL A 101 -5.86 -2.00 11.24
CA VAL A 101 -5.25 -2.47 12.49
C VAL A 101 -6.08 -1.97 13.68
N ALA A 102 -6.41 -0.68 13.74
CA ALA A 102 -7.20 -0.13 14.83
C ALA A 102 -8.59 -0.79 14.95
N VAL A 103 -9.29 -0.96 13.82
CA VAL A 103 -10.60 -1.65 13.79
C VAL A 103 -10.48 -3.10 14.28
N ALA A 104 -9.46 -3.82 13.85
CA ALA A 104 -9.22 -5.19 14.32
C ALA A 104 -8.88 -5.24 15.82
N SER A 105 -8.11 -4.26 16.33
CA SER A 105 -7.79 -4.16 17.76
C SER A 105 -9.04 -3.96 18.61
N PHE A 106 -9.99 -3.15 18.15
CA PHE A 106 -11.27 -2.98 18.84
C PHE A 106 -12.09 -4.28 18.88
N GLY A 107 -12.09 -5.04 17.79
CA GLY A 107 -12.73 -6.37 17.75
C GLY A 107 -12.16 -7.31 18.81
N MET A 108 -10.83 -7.46 18.83
CA MET A 108 -10.15 -8.32 19.82
C MET A 108 -10.34 -7.83 21.26
N MET A 109 -10.36 -6.52 21.48
CA MET A 109 -10.62 -5.95 22.80
C MET A 109 -12.04 -6.31 23.29
N GLY A 110 -13.01 -6.35 22.38
CA GLY A 110 -14.36 -6.83 22.66
C GLY A 110 -14.40 -8.31 23.04
N GLU A 111 -13.70 -9.16 22.30
CA GLU A 111 -13.58 -10.60 22.62
C GLU A 111 -12.93 -10.83 23.99
N TYR A 112 -11.87 -10.09 24.31
CA TYR A 112 -11.24 -10.16 25.63
C TYR A 112 -12.18 -9.67 26.74
N ALA A 113 -12.85 -8.53 26.55
CA ALA A 113 -13.81 -7.99 27.51
C ALA A 113 -14.92 -9.01 27.83
N GLU A 114 -15.47 -9.66 26.80
CA GLU A 114 -16.47 -10.72 26.95
C GLU A 114 -15.90 -11.92 27.73
N SER A 115 -14.66 -12.32 27.45
CA SER A 115 -14.01 -13.45 28.13
C SER A 115 -13.82 -13.24 29.65
N VAL A 116 -13.69 -11.98 30.09
CA VAL A 116 -13.59 -11.61 31.51
C VAL A 116 -14.91 -11.09 32.08
N GLY A 117 -16.01 -11.19 31.33
CA GLY A 117 -17.34 -10.80 31.76
C GLY A 117 -17.53 -9.28 31.95
N ARG A 118 -16.78 -8.46 31.22
CA ARG A 118 -16.88 -6.99 31.27
C ARG A 118 -17.44 -6.45 29.96
N ASP A 119 -18.12 -5.31 30.04
CA ASP A 119 -18.64 -4.61 28.85
C ASP A 119 -17.56 -3.70 28.25
N LEU A 120 -17.40 -3.77 26.92
CA LEU A 120 -16.37 -3.04 26.19
C LEU A 120 -16.49 -1.51 26.37
N GLN A 121 -17.72 -0.98 26.43
CA GLN A 121 -17.92 0.48 26.55
C GLN A 121 -17.42 1.01 27.89
N THR A 122 -17.44 0.17 28.93
CA THR A 122 -16.99 0.53 30.27
C THR A 122 -15.48 0.39 30.44
N VAL A 123 -14.84 -0.54 29.75
CA VAL A 123 -13.41 -0.87 29.96
C VAL A 123 -12.45 -0.26 28.93
N ALA A 124 -12.94 0.26 27.81
CA ALA A 124 -12.08 0.81 26.75
C ALA A 124 -11.17 1.97 27.22
N GLN A 125 -11.57 2.69 28.27
CA GLN A 125 -10.82 3.80 28.85
C GLN A 125 -10.07 3.43 30.14
N ASP A 126 -10.17 2.17 30.59
CA ASP A 126 -9.50 1.70 31.82
C ASP A 126 -8.04 1.31 31.52
N PRO A 127 -7.04 2.03 32.06
CA PRO A 127 -5.63 1.71 31.82
C PRO A 127 -5.23 0.33 32.35
N ALA A 128 -5.86 -0.17 33.41
CA ALA A 128 -5.57 -1.50 33.94
C ALA A 128 -6.03 -2.59 32.97
N PHE A 129 -7.23 -2.43 32.42
CA PHE A 129 -7.75 -3.33 31.39
C PHE A 129 -6.90 -3.31 30.12
N GLN A 130 -6.40 -2.14 29.68
CA GLN A 130 -5.50 -2.06 28.53
C GLN A 130 -4.19 -2.83 28.76
N ALA A 131 -3.62 -2.78 29.97
CA ALA A 131 -2.43 -3.55 30.31
C ALA A 131 -2.70 -5.07 30.33
N GLU A 132 -3.83 -5.49 30.89
CA GLU A 132 -4.26 -6.89 30.89
C GLU A 132 -4.52 -7.41 29.46
N PHE A 133 -5.15 -6.60 28.61
CA PHE A 133 -5.37 -6.89 27.20
C PHE A 133 -4.06 -7.02 26.42
N GLN A 134 -3.09 -6.12 26.66
CA GLN A 134 -1.76 -6.22 26.05
C GLN A 134 -1.07 -7.54 26.43
N ALA A 135 -1.06 -7.90 27.72
CA ALA A 135 -0.51 -9.17 28.17
C ALA A 135 -1.24 -10.37 27.52
N TRP A 136 -2.56 -10.30 27.39
CA TRP A 136 -3.37 -11.35 26.76
C TRP A 136 -3.04 -11.54 25.26
N ILE A 137 -2.74 -10.47 24.53
CA ILE A 137 -2.26 -10.51 23.13
C ILE A 137 -0.84 -11.06 23.05
N GLU A 138 0.06 -10.64 23.95
CA GLU A 138 1.45 -11.12 23.97
C GLU A 138 1.54 -12.64 24.17
N GLU A 139 0.63 -13.20 24.95
CA GLU A 139 0.48 -14.65 25.11
C GLU A 139 -0.07 -15.37 23.86
N ARG A 140 -0.65 -14.64 22.90
CA ARG A 140 -1.37 -15.15 21.72
C ARG A 140 -0.93 -14.47 20.43
N PRO A 141 0.33 -14.66 20.01
CA PRO A 141 0.89 -14.01 18.82
C PRO A 141 0.12 -14.35 17.54
N GLU A 142 -0.56 -15.49 17.48
CA GLU A 142 -1.43 -15.88 16.38
C GLU A 142 -2.60 -14.90 16.14
N MET A 143 -3.13 -14.27 17.19
CA MET A 143 -4.19 -13.27 17.04
C MET A 143 -3.67 -11.99 16.42
N ALA A 144 -2.48 -11.54 16.85
CA ALA A 144 -1.81 -10.39 16.25
C ALA A 144 -1.52 -10.64 14.75
N LEU A 145 -1.09 -11.85 14.38
CA LEU A 145 -0.91 -12.25 12.98
C LEU A 145 -2.23 -12.24 12.18
N GLY A 146 -3.36 -12.57 12.83
CA GLY A 146 -4.69 -12.50 12.23
C GLY A 146 -5.09 -11.11 11.75
N MET A 147 -4.52 -10.05 12.32
CA MET A 147 -4.79 -8.66 11.93
C MET A 147 -3.96 -8.17 10.75
N VAL A 148 -2.77 -8.75 10.58
CA VAL A 148 -1.78 -8.32 9.58
C VAL A 148 -2.33 -8.45 8.17
N GLN A 149 -3.00 -9.55 7.87
CA GLN A 149 -3.49 -9.82 6.52
C GLN A 149 -4.61 -8.85 6.10
N PRO A 150 -5.68 -8.62 6.89
CA PRO A 150 -6.66 -7.56 6.60
C PRO A 150 -6.02 -6.18 6.45
N ALA A 151 -5.09 -5.81 7.34
CA ALA A 151 -4.39 -4.53 7.27
C ALA A 151 -3.56 -4.37 6.00
N ALA A 152 -2.88 -5.43 5.57
CA ALA A 152 -2.15 -5.47 4.32
C ALA A 152 -3.05 -5.22 3.11
N TRP A 153 -4.23 -5.85 3.07
CA TRP A 153 -5.23 -5.63 2.01
C TRP A 153 -5.82 -4.21 2.02
N ALA A 154 -6.09 -3.66 3.20
CA ALA A 154 -6.56 -2.29 3.33
C ALA A 154 -5.50 -1.29 2.81
N GLY A 155 -4.24 -1.48 3.19
CA GLY A 155 -3.12 -0.70 2.67
C GLY A 155 -2.95 -0.83 1.17
N PHE A 156 -2.96 -2.07 0.64
CA PHE A 156 -2.91 -2.35 -0.80
C PHE A 156 -4.00 -1.61 -1.58
N ALA A 157 -5.25 -1.71 -1.12
CA ALA A 157 -6.39 -1.08 -1.77
C ALA A 157 -6.26 0.46 -1.75
N ALA A 158 -5.82 1.03 -0.62
CA ALA A 158 -5.61 2.46 -0.47
C ALA A 158 -4.46 2.99 -1.35
N PHE A 159 -3.35 2.24 -1.43
CA PHE A 159 -2.23 2.54 -2.32
C PHE A 159 -2.69 2.57 -3.78
N TRP A 160 -3.21 1.45 -4.29
CA TRP A 160 -3.55 1.33 -5.70
C TRP A 160 -4.72 2.20 -6.09
N GLY A 161 -5.73 2.37 -5.23
CA GLY A 161 -6.81 3.32 -5.46
C GLY A 161 -6.29 4.74 -5.70
N THR A 162 -5.37 5.20 -4.84
CA THR A 162 -4.71 6.50 -5.00
C THR A 162 -3.87 6.57 -6.27
N THR A 163 -3.04 5.53 -6.52
CA THR A 163 -2.19 5.44 -7.71
C THR A 163 -3.01 5.48 -9.00
N PHE A 164 -4.14 4.78 -9.08
CA PHE A 164 -5.00 4.80 -10.25
C PHE A 164 -5.70 6.14 -10.42
N LEU A 165 -6.15 6.81 -9.35
CA LEU A 165 -6.71 8.16 -9.45
C LEU A 165 -5.71 9.16 -10.05
N PHE A 166 -4.46 9.14 -9.59
CA PHE A 166 -3.39 9.91 -10.23
C PHE A 166 -3.10 9.41 -11.64
N GLY A 167 -3.14 8.10 -11.88
CA GLY A 167 -2.93 7.52 -13.20
C GLY A 167 -3.94 8.05 -14.22
N LEU A 168 -5.22 8.13 -13.86
CA LEU A 168 -6.26 8.71 -14.70
C LEU A 168 -5.98 10.19 -15.02
N TRP A 169 -5.53 10.95 -14.03
CA TRP A 169 -5.13 12.34 -14.24
C TRP A 169 -3.93 12.46 -15.21
N PHE A 170 -2.88 11.64 -15.06
CA PHE A 170 -1.73 11.66 -15.97
C PHE A 170 -2.08 11.17 -17.38
N MET A 171 -3.07 10.29 -17.54
CA MET A 171 -3.56 9.92 -18.86
C MET A 171 -4.17 11.11 -19.62
N SER A 172 -4.80 12.06 -18.92
CA SER A 172 -5.42 13.23 -19.56
C SER A 172 -4.44 14.29 -20.06
N MET A 173 -3.15 14.21 -19.72
CA MET A 173 -2.14 15.14 -20.22
C MET A 173 -1.99 14.98 -21.75
N LYS A 174 -1.84 16.06 -22.51
CA LYS A 174 -1.54 15.95 -23.95
C LYS A 174 -0.09 15.54 -24.14
N SER A 175 0.21 14.79 -25.19
CA SER A 175 1.61 14.56 -25.58
C SER A 175 2.20 15.86 -26.13
N GLU A 176 3.52 16.00 -26.03
CA GLU A 176 4.26 17.12 -26.63
C GLU A 176 3.94 17.25 -28.13
N ASP A 177 3.95 16.12 -28.83
CA ASP A 177 3.67 16.05 -30.27
C ASP A 177 2.22 16.50 -30.62
N GLU A 178 1.24 16.28 -29.74
CA GLU A 178 -0.14 16.77 -29.92
C GLU A 178 -0.27 18.26 -29.60
N ALA A 179 0.54 18.80 -28.69
CA ALA A 179 0.52 20.20 -28.31
C ALA A 179 1.15 21.11 -29.40
N GLU A 180 2.17 20.63 -30.11
CA GLU A 180 2.80 21.38 -31.21
C GLU A 180 1.93 21.47 -32.47
N ASN A 181 0.97 20.56 -32.65
CA ASN A 181 0.11 20.47 -33.83
C ASN A 181 -1.29 21.10 -33.65
N ALA A 182 -1.57 21.73 -32.50
CA ALA A 182 -2.86 22.34 -32.14
C ALA A 182 -2.78 23.87 -32.12
#